data_AF-X1EUZ6-F1
#
_entry.id   AF-X1EUZ6-F1
#
_cell.length_a   1.000
_cell.length_b   1.000
_cell.length_c   1.000
_cell.angle_alpha   90.00
_cell.angle_beta   90.00
_cell.angle_gamma   90.00
#
_symmetry.space_group_name_H-M   'P 1'
#
loop_
_entity.id
_entity.type
_entity.pdbx_description
1 polymer ?
#
loop_
_entity_poly.entity_id
_entity_poly.type
_entity_poly.pdbx_seq_one_letter_code
_entity_poly.pdbx_strand_id
1 'polypeptide(L)'
;MNKIKKIIENIYKIPGVSTLKDIYQEVGDKRLTVEPLSMNQPIEDFILEGGTGYNSLLYGRLGKTICEIKASYDGKVFTYGLPFSTLYATGYPLHRIVEGSRRNTLIKKFDKIDYVT
;
A
#
# COMPACT_ATOMS: atom_id res chain seq x y z
N MET A 1 -4.59 18.44 1.55
CA MET A 1 -4.91 17.01 1.75
C MET A 1 -5.17 16.38 0.40
N ASN A 2 -4.45 15.29 0.11
CA ASN A 2 -4.64 14.53 -1.10
C ASN A 2 -5.88 13.63 -0.92
N LYS A 3 -6.82 13.65 -1.87
CA LYS A 3 -8.05 12.82 -1.84
C LYS A 3 -7.80 11.45 -2.47
N ILE A 4 -8.60 10.45 -2.09
CA ILE A 4 -8.59 9.15 -2.76
C ILE A 4 -9.20 9.34 -4.15
N LYS A 5 -8.54 8.78 -5.17
CA LYS A 5 -8.94 8.93 -6.57
C LYS A 5 -9.12 7.56 -7.21
N LYS A 6 -10.32 7.31 -7.74
CA LYS A 6 -10.58 6.15 -8.60
C LYS A 6 -9.76 6.27 -9.89
N ILE A 7 -9.00 5.22 -10.23
CA ILE A 7 -8.26 5.13 -11.50
C ILE A 7 -9.10 4.35 -12.52
N ILE A 8 -9.52 3.15 -12.14
CA ILE A 8 -10.44 2.30 -12.90
C ILE A 8 -11.27 1.47 -11.91
N GLU A 9 -12.11 0.57 -12.40
CA GLU A 9 -12.86 -0.34 -11.54
C GLU A 9 -11.91 -1.13 -10.60
N ASN A 10 -12.20 -1.08 -9.30
CA ASN A 10 -11.44 -1.73 -8.22
C ASN A 10 -9.98 -1.27 -8.03
N ILE A 11 -9.50 -0.24 -8.75
CA ILE A 11 -8.15 0.32 -8.58
C ILE A 11 -8.25 1.79 -8.16
N TYR A 12 -7.66 2.11 -7.02
CA TYR A 12 -7.77 3.41 -6.37
C TYR A 12 -6.42 3.92 -5.96
N LYS A 13 -6.14 5.16 -6.31
CA LYS A 13 -4.99 5.90 -5.79
C LYS A 13 -5.32 6.42 -4.40
N ILE A 14 -4.69 5.82 -3.39
CA ILE A 14 -4.89 6.08 -1.98
C ILE A 14 -3.66 6.83 -1.42
N PRO A 15 -3.84 8.00 -0.80
CA PRO A 15 -2.77 8.68 -0.06
C PRO A 15 -2.23 7.79 1.07
N GLY A 16 -0.92 7.75 1.28
CA GLY A 16 -0.33 6.92 2.36
C GLY A 16 -0.86 7.27 3.75
N VAL A 17 -1.11 8.55 3.99
CA VAL A 17 -1.68 9.08 5.26
C VAL A 17 -3.16 8.72 5.48
N SER A 18 -3.85 8.20 4.47
CA SER A 18 -5.25 7.81 4.62
C SER A 18 -5.37 6.61 5.55
N THR A 19 -6.40 6.61 6.37
CA THR A 19 -6.76 5.50 7.26
C THR A 19 -7.83 4.62 6.62
N LEU A 20 -8.09 3.45 7.20
CA LEU A 20 -9.18 2.57 6.74
C LEU A 20 -10.54 3.28 6.82
N LYS A 21 -10.73 4.10 7.85
CA LYS A 21 -11.91 4.95 8.01
C LYS A 21 -12.09 5.92 6.84
N ASP A 22 -11.02 6.60 6.42
CA ASP A 22 -11.07 7.55 5.30
C ASP A 22 -11.41 6.83 3.99
N ILE A 23 -10.81 5.66 3.77
CA ILE A 23 -11.06 4.83 2.59
C ILE A 23 -12.51 4.42 2.50
N TYR A 24 -13.12 3.95 3.58
CA TYR A 24 -14.51 3.53 3.53
C TYR A 24 -15.50 4.68 3.41
N GLN A 25 -15.15 5.85 3.94
CA GLN A 25 -15.97 7.05 3.76
C GLN A 25 -15.96 7.53 2.30
N GLU A 26 -14.82 7.45 1.60
CA GLU A 26 -14.70 7.93 0.22
C GLU A 26 -15.09 6.88 -0.84
N VAL A 27 -14.84 5.59 -0.57
CA VAL A 27 -15.00 4.52 -1.56
C VAL A 27 -16.30 3.70 -1.35
N GLY A 28 -16.99 3.88 -0.22
CA GLY A 28 -18.31 3.32 0.03
C GLY A 28 -18.30 1.84 0.44
N ASP A 29 -18.89 0.99 -0.40
CA ASP A 29 -19.10 -0.44 -0.14
C ASP A 29 -17.87 -1.32 -0.45
N LYS A 30 -16.89 -0.78 -1.19
CA LYS A 30 -15.64 -1.49 -1.48
C LYS A 30 -14.77 -1.59 -0.23
N ARG A 31 -14.13 -2.75 -0.09
CA ARG A 31 -13.24 -3.10 1.03
C ARG A 31 -11.84 -3.41 0.51
N LEU A 32 -10.82 -3.15 1.34
CA LEU A 32 -9.48 -3.61 1.02
C LEU A 32 -9.44 -5.14 1.13
N THR A 33 -8.66 -5.79 0.28
CA THR A 33 -8.50 -7.24 0.33
C THR A 33 -7.85 -7.70 1.63
N VAL A 34 -6.94 -6.89 2.18
CA VAL A 34 -6.27 -7.09 3.46
C VAL A 34 -6.33 -5.77 4.22
N GLU A 35 -6.79 -5.82 5.47
CA GLU A 35 -7.11 -4.62 6.25
C GLU A 35 -6.21 -4.52 7.50
N PRO A 36 -5.77 -3.30 7.89
CA PRO A 36 -5.11 -3.11 9.17
C PRO A 36 -6.07 -3.50 10.31
N LEU A 37 -5.50 -3.93 11.44
CA LEU A 37 -6.30 -4.31 12.63
C LEU A 37 -6.93 -3.09 13.34
N SER A 38 -6.47 -1.88 12.99
CA SER A 38 -6.99 -0.62 13.51
C SER A 38 -7.52 0.26 12.38
N MET A 39 -8.74 0.76 12.55
CA MET A 39 -9.39 1.68 11.60
C MET A 39 -8.68 3.02 11.44
N ASN A 40 -7.87 3.41 12.44
CA ASN A 40 -7.16 4.69 12.48
C ASN A 40 -5.69 4.56 12.06
N GLN A 41 -5.22 3.35 11.73
CA GLN A 41 -3.86 3.16 11.27
C GLN A 41 -3.73 3.71 9.83
N PRO A 42 -2.75 4.59 9.55
CA PRO A 42 -2.44 5.02 8.20
C PRO A 42 -2.02 3.84 7.31
N ILE A 43 -2.37 3.89 6.02
CA ILE A 43 -1.96 2.88 5.05
C ILE A 43 -0.45 2.81 4.90
N GLU A 44 0.25 3.95 4.97
CA GLU A 44 1.71 3.97 4.95
C GLU A 44 2.30 3.15 6.08
N ASP A 45 1.86 3.36 7.32
CA ASP A 45 2.35 2.61 8.49
C ASP A 45 2.05 1.12 8.36
N PHE A 46 0.84 0.78 7.93
CA PHE A 46 0.45 -0.61 7.73
C PHE A 46 1.34 -1.32 6.71
N ILE A 47 1.69 -0.62 5.61
CA ILE A 47 2.60 -1.13 4.59
C ILE A 47 4.03 -1.25 5.15
N LEU A 48 4.52 -0.24 5.86
CA LEU A 48 5.87 -0.24 6.45
C LEU A 48 6.05 -1.36 7.50
N GLU A 49 4.98 -1.74 8.19
CA GLU A 49 4.93 -2.89 9.12
C GLU A 49 4.86 -4.25 8.40
N GLY A 50 4.73 -4.27 7.08
CA GLY A 50 4.70 -5.46 6.24
C GLY A 50 3.31 -5.92 5.82
N GLY A 51 2.28 -5.07 5.97
CA GLY A 51 0.97 -5.23 5.36
C GLY A 51 0.23 -6.52 5.73
N THR A 52 0.45 -7.05 6.93
CA THR A 52 -0.22 -8.26 7.43
C THR A 52 -1.30 -7.86 8.44
N GLY A 53 -2.56 -8.08 8.09
CA GLY A 53 -3.72 -7.78 8.94
C GLY A 53 -4.90 -8.72 8.71
N TYR A 54 -6.12 -8.22 8.87
CA TYR A 54 -7.35 -8.99 8.65
C TYR A 54 -7.43 -9.52 7.21
N ASN A 55 -7.96 -10.74 7.06
CA ASN A 55 -7.97 -11.54 5.82
C ASN A 55 -6.60 -11.99 5.26
N SER A 56 -5.49 -11.74 5.96
CA SER A 56 -4.17 -12.12 5.40
C SER A 56 -3.96 -13.62 5.20
N LEU A 57 -4.68 -14.45 5.97
CA LEU A 57 -4.64 -15.91 5.80
C LEU A 57 -5.27 -16.36 4.48
N LEU A 58 -6.23 -15.59 3.96
CA LEU A 58 -6.95 -15.93 2.72
C LEU A 58 -6.24 -15.34 1.49
N TYR A 59 -5.77 -14.10 1.60
CA TYR A 59 -5.28 -13.35 0.43
C TYR A 59 -3.77 -13.04 0.46
N GLY A 60 -3.06 -13.41 1.53
CA GLY A 60 -1.68 -13.01 1.77
C GLY A 60 -1.57 -11.60 2.34
N ARG A 61 -0.53 -10.85 2.00
CA ARG A 61 -0.31 -9.49 2.51
C ARG A 61 -0.91 -8.44 1.58
N LEU A 62 -1.19 -7.25 2.10
CA LEU A 62 -1.66 -6.11 1.31
C LEU A 62 -0.74 -5.80 0.11
N GLY A 63 0.58 -6.01 0.27
CA GLY A 63 1.56 -5.81 -0.80
C GLY A 63 1.28 -6.59 -2.09
N LYS A 64 0.49 -7.67 -2.04
CA LYS A 64 0.10 -8.45 -3.23
C LYS A 64 -0.88 -7.75 -4.15
N THR A 65 -1.67 -6.81 -3.63
CA THR A 65 -2.71 -6.10 -4.39
C THR A 65 -2.26 -4.71 -4.84
N ILE A 66 -1.10 -4.23 -4.36
CA ILE A 66 -0.56 -2.93 -4.74
C ILE A 66 0.03 -3.01 -6.16
N CYS A 67 -0.37 -2.09 -7.01
CA CYS A 67 0.08 -1.94 -8.40
C CYS A 67 1.23 -0.95 -8.51
N GLU A 68 1.12 0.20 -7.82
CA GLU A 68 2.11 1.28 -7.85
C GLU A 68 2.30 1.89 -6.45
N ILE A 69 3.55 2.21 -6.09
CA ILE A 69 3.92 2.95 -4.89
C ILE A 69 4.69 4.20 -5.30
N LYS A 70 4.28 5.35 -4.75
CA LYS A 70 5.07 6.58 -4.79
C LYS A 70 5.58 6.88 -3.38
N ALA A 71 6.89 6.92 -3.22
CA ALA A 71 7.56 7.11 -1.93
C ALA A 71 8.75 8.07 -2.07
N SER A 72 9.21 8.58 -0.93
CA SER A 72 10.39 9.44 -0.85
C SER A 72 11.47 8.80 0.02
N TYR A 73 12.73 8.91 -0.38
CA TYR A 73 13.91 8.50 0.39
C TYR A 73 15.05 9.51 0.17
N ASP A 74 15.64 10.03 1.24
CA ASP A 74 16.81 10.93 1.18
C ASP A 74 16.52 12.16 0.28
N GLY A 75 15.32 12.73 0.44
CA GLY A 75 14.82 13.86 -0.33
C GLY A 75 14.50 13.56 -1.81
N LYS A 76 14.66 12.32 -2.27
CA LYS A 76 14.36 11.91 -3.65
C LYS A 76 13.02 11.18 -3.71
N VAL A 77 12.21 11.53 -4.70
CA VAL A 77 10.92 10.90 -4.96
C VAL A 77 11.08 9.78 -5.97
N PHE A 78 10.49 8.64 -5.68
CA PHE A 78 10.46 7.48 -6.54
C PHE A 78 9.01 7.04 -6.76
N THR A 79 8.67 6.76 -8.00
CA THR A 79 7.44 6.05 -8.36
C THR A 79 7.86 4.68 -8.87
N TYR A 80 7.23 3.64 -8.35
CA TYR A 80 7.62 2.26 -8.65
C TYR A 80 6.38 1.38 -8.82
N GLY A 81 6.36 0.58 -9.88
CA GLY A 81 5.22 -0.25 -10.26
C GLY A 81 4.62 0.14 -11.61
N LEU A 82 3.52 -0.51 -11.97
CA LEU A 82 2.78 -0.24 -13.20
C LEU A 82 1.29 -0.07 -12.86
N PRO A 83 0.54 0.78 -13.58
CA PRO A 83 -0.83 1.14 -13.20
C PRO A 83 -1.83 -0.03 -13.07
N PHE A 84 -1.57 -1.15 -13.74
CA PHE A 84 -2.51 -2.28 -13.86
C PHE A 84 -1.84 -3.65 -13.64
N SER A 85 -0.64 -3.67 -13.07
CA SER A 85 0.08 -4.91 -12.77
C SER A 85 0.56 -4.87 -11.34
N THR A 86 0.20 -5.88 -10.55
CA THR A 86 0.64 -5.95 -9.15
C THR A 86 2.16 -6.08 -9.08
N LEU A 87 2.74 -5.55 -8.00
CA LEU A 87 4.18 -5.66 -7.72
C LEU A 87 4.64 -7.11 -7.51
N TYR A 88 3.71 -8.06 -7.35
CA TYR A 88 4.02 -9.49 -7.21
C TYR A 88 4.29 -10.19 -8.55
N ALA A 89 3.75 -9.65 -9.67
CA ALA A 89 3.79 -10.30 -10.98
C ALA A 89 5.01 -9.90 -11.85
N THR A 90 5.85 -8.97 -11.40
CA THR A 90 6.87 -8.29 -12.23
C THR A 90 8.25 -8.96 -12.25
N GLY A 91 8.36 -10.26 -11.91
CA GLY A 91 9.57 -11.09 -12.10
C GLY A 91 10.75 -10.82 -11.17
N TYR A 92 10.88 -9.61 -10.61
CA TYR A 92 11.74 -9.33 -9.45
C TYR A 92 10.90 -9.50 -8.17
N PRO A 93 11.48 -9.85 -7.01
CA PRO A 93 10.71 -9.97 -5.77
C PRO A 93 10.37 -8.58 -5.19
N LEU A 94 9.65 -7.76 -5.96
CA LEU A 94 9.29 -6.37 -5.66
C LEU A 94 8.25 -6.29 -4.55
N HIS A 95 7.48 -7.36 -4.34
CA HIS A 95 6.73 -7.57 -3.12
C HIS A 95 7.62 -7.48 -1.87
N ARG A 96 8.92 -7.83 -1.92
CA ARG A 96 9.85 -7.71 -0.77
C ARG A 96 10.27 -6.27 -0.46
N ILE A 97 9.99 -5.32 -1.36
CA ILE A 97 10.01 -3.90 -0.96
C ILE A 97 8.91 -3.72 0.08
N VAL A 98 7.72 -4.28 -0.17
CA VAL A 98 6.51 -4.17 0.66
C VAL A 98 6.43 -5.16 1.84
N GLU A 99 7.23 -6.22 1.79
CA GLU A 99 7.11 -7.40 2.65
C GLU A 99 8.46 -7.74 3.31
N GLY A 100 8.62 -7.48 4.62
CA GLY A 100 9.81 -7.96 5.33
C GLY A 100 9.93 -7.54 6.80
N SER A 101 10.22 -8.52 7.66
CA SER A 101 10.56 -8.35 9.08
C SER A 101 11.78 -7.44 9.29
N ARG A 102 11.92 -6.89 10.51
CA ARG A 102 12.86 -5.84 10.97
C ARG A 102 14.31 -5.84 10.43
N ARG A 103 14.80 -6.94 9.84
CA ARG A 103 16.20 -7.16 9.44
C ARG A 103 16.52 -6.91 7.95
N ASN A 104 15.54 -6.77 7.05
CA ASN A 104 15.85 -6.50 5.64
C ASN A 104 14.66 -5.86 4.90
N THR A 105 14.62 -4.53 4.76
CA THR A 105 13.60 -3.86 3.92
C THR A 105 14.10 -2.55 3.32
N LEU A 106 14.13 -2.49 1.98
CA LEU A 106 14.22 -1.23 1.22
C LEU A 106 13.10 -0.24 1.62
N ILE A 107 11.98 -0.74 2.15
CA ILE A 107 10.88 0.06 2.70
C ILE A 107 11.26 0.93 3.89
N LYS A 108 12.16 0.46 4.77
CA LYS A 108 12.65 1.27 5.90
C LYS A 108 13.52 2.43 5.47
N LYS A 109 14.00 2.40 4.22
CA LYS A 109 14.65 3.57 3.63
C LYS A 109 13.61 4.59 3.20
N PHE A 110 12.36 4.23 2.91
CA PHE A 110 11.37 5.25 2.63
C PHE A 110 11.05 6.01 3.91
N ASP A 111 11.32 7.31 3.87
CA ASP A 111 10.96 8.23 4.93
C ASP A 111 9.44 8.46 4.97
N LYS A 112 8.79 8.26 3.81
CA LYS A 112 7.36 8.52 3.61
C LYS A 112 6.81 7.78 2.38
N ILE A 113 5.57 7.29 2.47
CA ILE A 113 4.81 6.80 1.32
C ILE A 113 3.75 7.86 0.96
N ASP A 114 3.90 8.50 -0.20
CA ASP A 114 2.96 9.54 -0.60
C ASP A 114 1.64 8.93 -1.09
N TYR A 115 1.71 7.85 -1.87
CA TYR A 115 0.54 7.16 -2.42
C TYR A 115 0.80 5.69 -2.72
N VAL A 116 -0.29 4.94 -2.73
CA VAL A 116 -0.38 3.59 -3.31
C VAL A 116 -1.56 3.50 -4.26
N THR A 117 -1.45 2.66 -5.28
CA THR A 117 -2.54 2.36 -6.24
C THR A 117 -2.84 0.88 -6.27
#